data_AF-A0A7Y2JKA0-F1
#
_entry.id   AF-A0A7Y2JKA0-F1
#
_cell.length_a   1.000
_cell.length_b   1.000
_cell.length_c   1.000
_cell.angle_alpha   90.00
_cell.angle_beta   90.00
_cell.angle_gamma   90.00
#
_symmetry.space_group_name_H-M   'P 1'
#
loop_
_entity.id
_entity.type
_entity.pdbx_description
1 polymer ?
#
loop_
_entity_poly.entity_id
_entity_poly.type
_entity_poly.pdbx_seq_one_letter_code
_entity_poly.pdbx_strand_id
1 'polypeptide(L)'
;MPKDSVIGTSPKRREDKRFITGRGRYTDDINLQGQTYAAFARSDVAAGKITKIDTSKAAKMPGVLAVFTGEDFVDVGGNPAGWLVHSRDGSPMKEPKRPVLAHGKVRHVGDAYAAVIAETAEQA
;
A
#
# COMPACT_ATOMS: atom_id res chain seq x y z
N MET A 1 -19.37 -34.58 -35.14
CA MET A 1 -18.24 -34.08 -34.34
C MET A 1 -18.79 -33.09 -33.32
N PRO A 2 -18.58 -33.27 -32.01
CA PRO A 2 -18.89 -32.22 -31.04
C PRO A 2 -18.16 -30.93 -31.46
N LYS A 3 -18.78 -29.77 -31.29
CA LYS A 3 -18.11 -28.49 -31.57
C LYS A 3 -17.03 -28.26 -30.52
N ASP A 4 -15.76 -28.45 -30.90
CA ASP A 4 -14.59 -28.31 -30.03
C ASP A 4 -14.25 -26.86 -29.62
N SER A 5 -15.07 -25.87 -30.00
CA SER A 5 -14.79 -24.46 -29.70
C SER A 5 -15.81 -23.89 -28.72
N VAL A 6 -15.33 -23.49 -27.54
CA VAL A 6 -16.10 -22.76 -26.51
C VAL A 6 -16.15 -21.25 -26.77
N ILE A 7 -15.41 -20.76 -27.76
CA ILE A 7 -15.37 -19.34 -28.14
C ILE A 7 -16.74 -18.94 -28.72
N GLY A 8 -17.34 -17.87 -28.19
CA GLY A 8 -18.66 -17.38 -28.59
C GLY A 8 -19.85 -18.04 -27.87
N THR A 9 -19.59 -18.91 -26.89
CA THR A 9 -20.64 -19.51 -26.04
C THR A 9 -20.71 -18.82 -24.67
N SER A 10 -21.75 -19.12 -23.88
CA SER A 10 -21.96 -18.58 -22.52
C SER A 10 -21.79 -19.66 -21.43
N PRO A 11 -20.58 -20.22 -21.21
CA PRO A 11 -20.35 -21.19 -20.15
C PRO A 11 -20.49 -20.54 -18.77
N LYS A 12 -20.90 -21.31 -17.78
CA LYS A 12 -20.89 -20.85 -16.38
C LYS A 12 -19.46 -20.73 -15.88
N ARG A 13 -19.19 -19.73 -15.02
CA ARG A 13 -17.84 -19.50 -14.48
C ARG A 13 -17.46 -20.63 -13.53
N ARG A 14 -16.21 -21.10 -13.62
CA ARG A 14 -15.70 -22.16 -12.73
C ARG A 14 -15.46 -21.63 -11.31
N GLU A 15 -15.14 -20.35 -11.22
CA GLU A 15 -14.79 -19.63 -10.01
C GLU A 15 -16.00 -19.38 -9.12
N ASP A 16 -17.22 -19.35 -9.69
CA ASP A 16 -18.46 -19.11 -8.93
C ASP A 16 -18.55 -20.04 -7.73
N LYS A 17 -18.21 -21.32 -7.91
CA LYS A 17 -18.27 -22.32 -6.84
C LYS A 17 -17.51 -21.90 -5.59
N ARG A 18 -16.31 -21.31 -5.71
CA ARG A 18 -15.54 -20.86 -4.53
C ARG A 18 -16.03 -19.51 -4.02
N PHE A 19 -16.44 -18.61 -4.91
CA PHE A 19 -16.85 -17.27 -4.51
C PHE A 19 -18.21 -17.22 -3.80
N ILE A 20 -19.19 -18.03 -4.24
CA ILE A 20 -20.53 -18.04 -3.64
C ILE A 20 -20.64 -18.92 -2.39
N THR A 21 -19.56 -19.60 -2.00
CA THR A 21 -19.53 -20.50 -0.83
C THR A 21 -18.61 -20.01 0.28
N GLY A 22 -18.09 -18.77 0.18
CA GLY A 22 -17.11 -18.25 1.14
C GLY A 22 -15.76 -18.99 1.11
N ARG A 23 -15.47 -19.73 0.04
CA ARG A 23 -14.22 -20.49 -0.17
C ARG A 23 -13.26 -19.77 -1.13
N GLY A 24 -13.56 -18.53 -1.49
CA GLY A 24 -12.56 -17.63 -2.07
C GLY A 24 -11.44 -17.41 -1.07
N ARG A 25 -10.24 -17.09 -1.57
CA ARG A 25 -9.13 -16.64 -0.72
C ARG A 25 -8.61 -15.33 -1.31
N TYR A 26 -8.79 -14.27 -0.57
CA TYR A 26 -8.24 -12.94 -0.81
C TYR A 26 -7.03 -12.72 0.09
N THR A 27 -6.33 -11.60 -0.09
CA THR A 27 -5.09 -11.31 0.65
C THR A 27 -5.31 -11.25 2.17
N ASP A 28 -6.47 -10.78 2.62
CA ASP A 28 -6.82 -10.64 4.04
C ASP A 28 -7.27 -11.97 4.69
N ASP A 29 -7.62 -12.98 3.87
CA ASP A 29 -7.94 -14.33 4.37
C ASP A 29 -6.67 -15.14 4.72
N ILE A 30 -5.48 -14.60 4.41
CA ILE A 30 -4.20 -15.26 4.65
C ILE A 30 -3.80 -14.99 6.11
N ASN A 31 -3.61 -16.07 6.88
CA ASN A 31 -3.07 -16.00 8.22
C ASN A 31 -1.78 -16.84 8.31
N LEU A 32 -0.66 -16.19 8.62
CA LEU A 32 0.66 -16.82 8.78
C LEU A 32 1.13 -16.72 10.23
N GLN A 33 1.87 -17.73 10.68
CA GLN A 33 2.50 -17.69 12.00
C GLN A 33 3.47 -16.51 12.09
N GLY A 34 3.31 -15.68 13.12
CA GLY A 34 4.13 -14.48 13.34
C GLY A 34 3.82 -13.31 12.40
N GLN A 35 2.66 -13.32 11.71
CA GLN A 35 2.24 -12.15 10.95
C GLN A 35 1.99 -10.94 11.86
N THR A 36 2.27 -9.76 11.34
CA THR A 36 2.11 -8.47 12.02
C THR A 36 1.21 -7.56 11.19
N TYR A 37 0.66 -6.54 11.81
CA TYR A 37 -0.30 -5.62 11.19
C TYR A 37 0.29 -4.23 11.04
N ALA A 38 0.03 -3.59 9.90
CA ALA A 38 0.49 -2.25 9.61
C ALA A 38 -0.68 -1.27 9.57
N ALA A 39 -0.64 -0.23 10.40
CA ALA A 39 -1.54 0.91 10.34
C ALA A 39 -0.80 2.17 9.90
N PHE A 40 -1.42 2.97 9.04
CA PHE A 40 -0.79 4.17 8.48
C PHE A 40 -1.40 5.43 9.07
N ALA A 41 -0.55 6.29 9.65
CA ALA A 41 -0.93 7.65 9.97
C ALA A 41 -0.90 8.50 8.69
N ARG A 42 -2.02 9.16 8.40
CA ARG A 42 -2.24 9.88 7.14
C ARG A 42 -2.55 11.35 7.39
N SER A 43 -2.11 12.19 6.47
CA SER A 43 -2.30 13.64 6.53
C SER A 43 -3.78 14.02 6.40
N ASP A 44 -4.26 14.88 7.29
CA ASP A 44 -5.51 15.64 7.15
C ASP A 44 -5.30 16.99 6.42
N VAL A 45 -4.04 17.40 6.23
CA VAL A 45 -3.63 18.60 5.51
C VAL A 45 -3.41 18.27 4.02
N ALA A 46 -3.97 19.10 3.14
CA ALA A 46 -3.85 18.92 1.68
C ALA A 46 -2.44 19.17 1.15
N ALA A 47 -1.69 20.11 1.72
CA ALA A 47 -0.27 20.31 1.42
C ALA A 47 0.40 21.04 2.57
N GLY A 48 1.54 20.53 3.05
CA GLY A 48 2.19 21.11 4.22
C GLY A 48 3.60 20.57 4.43
N LYS A 49 4.46 21.38 5.06
CA LYS A 49 5.80 20.94 5.48
C LYS A 49 5.66 20.12 6.77
N ILE A 50 6.31 18.97 6.82
CA ILE A 50 6.44 18.18 8.04
C ILE A 50 7.55 18.82 8.86
N THR A 51 7.20 19.41 10.01
CA THR A 51 8.18 20.05 10.91
C THR A 51 8.79 19.04 11.88
N LYS A 52 7.96 18.13 12.41
CA LYS A 52 8.36 17.06 13.32
C LYS A 52 7.31 15.95 13.32
N ILE A 53 7.75 14.70 13.44
CA ILE A 53 6.91 13.55 13.80
C ILE A 53 7.45 13.01 15.13
N ASP A 54 6.59 12.88 16.14
CA ASP A 54 6.97 12.29 17.43
C ASP A 54 6.32 10.90 17.57
N THR A 55 7.14 9.86 17.46
CA THR A 55 6.72 8.46 17.52
C THR A 55 6.79 7.87 18.93
N SER A 56 7.28 8.63 19.91
CA SER A 56 7.69 8.10 21.23
C SER A 56 6.56 7.48 22.04
N LYS A 57 5.32 7.96 21.88
CA LYS A 57 4.15 7.39 22.54
C LYS A 57 3.75 6.06 21.88
N ALA A 58 3.60 6.05 20.57
CA ALA A 58 3.23 4.86 19.81
C ALA A 58 4.26 3.73 20.00
N ALA A 59 5.55 4.05 19.90
CA ALA A 59 6.63 3.09 20.08
C ALA A 59 6.70 2.45 21.49
N LYS A 60 6.01 3.02 22.50
CA LYS A 60 5.93 2.48 23.86
C LYS A 60 4.63 1.73 24.14
N MET A 61 3.69 1.70 23.19
CA MET A 61 2.41 1.02 23.40
C MET A 61 2.63 -0.51 23.39
N PRO A 62 1.88 -1.27 24.22
CA PRO A 62 1.94 -2.72 24.21
C PRO A 62 1.63 -3.30 22.82
N GLY A 63 2.44 -4.26 22.39
CA GLY A 63 2.28 -4.94 21.10
C GLY A 63 2.79 -4.15 19.88
N VAL A 64 3.22 -2.89 20.03
CA VAL A 64 3.89 -2.16 18.95
C VAL A 64 5.33 -2.64 18.81
N LEU A 65 5.68 -3.09 17.60
CA LEU A 65 6.98 -3.66 17.27
C LEU A 65 7.90 -2.65 16.59
N ALA A 66 7.33 -1.77 15.77
CA ALA A 66 8.07 -0.72 15.07
C ALA A 66 7.17 0.45 14.70
N VAL A 67 7.75 1.65 14.58
CA VAL A 67 7.11 2.81 13.97
C VAL A 67 8.06 3.39 12.93
N PHE A 68 7.65 3.40 11.67
CA PHE A 68 8.41 3.94 10.56
C PHE A 68 7.88 5.32 10.16
N THR A 69 8.78 6.17 9.70
CA THR A 69 8.53 7.51 9.16
C THR A 69 9.23 7.68 7.81
N GLY A 70 9.06 8.83 7.17
CA GLY A 70 9.80 9.15 5.94
C GLY A 70 11.34 9.09 6.10
N GLU A 71 11.87 9.27 7.32
CA GLU A 71 13.32 9.23 7.57
C GLU A 71 13.91 7.81 7.40
N ASP A 72 13.13 6.77 7.73
CA ASP A 72 13.58 5.38 7.64
C ASP A 72 13.75 4.89 6.20
N PHE A 73 13.26 5.65 5.21
CA PHE A 73 13.26 5.29 3.79
C PHE A 73 14.05 6.26 2.91
N VAL A 74 14.85 7.17 3.48
CA VAL A 74 15.59 8.18 2.72
C VAL A 74 16.49 7.53 1.65
N ASP A 75 17.14 6.42 1.99
CA ASP A 75 18.09 5.71 1.13
C ASP A 75 17.44 4.62 0.26
N VAL A 76 16.19 4.24 0.54
CA VAL A 76 15.45 3.20 -0.20
C VAL A 76 14.94 3.73 -1.55
N GLY A 77 14.86 5.06 -1.70
CA GLY A 77 14.34 5.70 -2.90
C GLY A 77 12.82 5.86 -2.87
N GLY A 78 12.23 6.03 -4.06
CA GLY A 78 10.79 6.21 -4.21
C GLY A 78 10.06 4.96 -4.69
N ASN A 79 8.73 4.98 -4.65
CA ASN A 79 7.85 3.99 -5.26
C ASN A 79 7.31 4.54 -6.60
N PRO A 80 8.05 4.38 -7.73
CA PRO A 80 7.59 4.87 -9.02
C PRO A 80 6.44 4.01 -9.54
N ALA A 81 5.32 4.65 -9.89
CA ALA A 81 4.16 4.00 -10.49
C ALA A 81 4.29 3.81 -12.02
N GLY A 82 5.52 3.74 -12.56
CA GLY A 82 5.77 3.61 -13.99
C GLY A 82 7.24 3.82 -14.37
N TRP A 83 7.55 3.64 -15.65
CA TRP A 83 8.87 3.90 -16.22
C TRP A 83 9.00 5.33 -16.73
N LEU A 84 10.22 5.85 -16.82
CA LEU A 84 10.47 7.15 -17.45
C LEU A 84 10.09 7.06 -18.94
N VAL A 85 9.16 7.90 -19.36
CA VAL A 85 8.70 8.02 -20.74
C VAL A 85 9.06 9.40 -21.27
N HIS A 86 9.49 9.47 -22.53
CA HIS A 86 9.72 10.72 -23.22
C HIS A 86 8.46 11.12 -24.00
N SER A 87 8.15 12.40 -23.99
CA SER A 87 7.15 13.01 -24.86
C SER A 87 7.59 12.90 -26.33
N ARG A 88 6.67 13.14 -27.26
CA ARG A 88 6.95 13.11 -28.72
C ARG A 88 8.05 14.07 -29.16
N ASP A 89 8.25 15.15 -28.42
CA ASP A 89 9.30 16.15 -28.63
C ASP A 89 10.65 15.76 -28.00
N GLY A 90 10.75 14.56 -27.41
CA GLY A 90 11.94 14.06 -26.74
C GLY A 90 12.15 14.58 -25.32
N SER A 91 11.27 15.44 -24.79
CA SER A 91 11.37 15.89 -23.40
C SER A 91 11.00 14.76 -22.42
N PRO A 92 11.73 14.59 -21.29
CA PRO A 92 11.39 13.58 -20.29
C PRO A 92 10.10 13.97 -19.55
N MET A 93 9.33 12.98 -19.10
CA MET A 93 8.20 13.23 -18.20
C MET A 93 8.67 13.97 -16.93
N LYS A 94 7.80 14.81 -16.37
CA LYS A 94 8.01 15.40 -15.05
C LYS A 94 7.83 14.32 -13.98
N GLU A 95 8.93 13.90 -13.37
CA GLU A 95 8.94 12.87 -12.33
C GLU A 95 9.15 13.49 -10.94
N PRO A 96 8.08 13.71 -10.15
CA PRO A 96 8.23 14.12 -8.75
C PRO A 96 8.67 12.94 -7.89
N LYS A 97 9.49 13.21 -6.86
CA LYS A 97 9.81 12.21 -5.82
C LYS A 97 8.52 11.61 -5.25
N ARG A 98 8.39 10.28 -5.33
CA ARG A 98 7.32 9.48 -4.70
C ARG A 98 7.88 8.69 -3.52
N PRO A 99 8.08 9.29 -2.34
CA PRO A 99 8.67 8.56 -1.22
C PRO A 99 7.71 7.48 -0.70
N VAL A 100 8.24 6.45 -0.03
CA VAL A 100 7.45 5.35 0.57
C VAL A 100 6.47 5.89 1.61
N LEU A 101 6.95 6.77 2.49
CA LEU A 101 6.18 7.60 3.40
C LEU A 101 6.54 9.07 3.15
N ALA A 102 5.61 9.98 3.35
CA ALA A 102 5.82 11.41 3.17
C ALA A 102 7.05 11.88 3.95
N HIS A 103 8.00 12.48 3.22
CA HIS A 103 9.29 12.93 3.76
C HIS A 103 9.44 14.44 3.54
N GLY A 104 9.66 15.18 4.63
CA GLY A 104 9.78 16.65 4.68
C GLY A 104 8.50 17.44 4.37
N LYS A 105 7.55 16.87 3.60
CA LYS A 105 6.26 17.48 3.29
C LYS A 105 5.22 16.44 2.87
N VAL A 106 3.96 16.74 3.18
CA VAL A 106 2.76 16.06 2.66
C VAL A 106 2.23 16.82 1.43
N ARG A 107 1.64 16.11 0.48
CA ARG A 107 1.22 16.65 -0.83
C ARG A 107 -0.28 16.52 -1.12
N HIS A 108 -1.02 15.76 -0.32
CA HIS A 108 -2.47 15.63 -0.40
C HIS A 108 -3.04 15.12 0.93
N VAL A 109 -4.36 15.26 1.10
CA VAL A 109 -5.08 14.57 2.18
C VAL A 109 -4.97 13.06 1.95
N GLY A 110 -4.67 12.30 3.00
CA GLY A 110 -4.42 10.86 2.92
C GLY A 110 -2.97 10.47 2.66
N ASP A 111 -2.07 11.43 2.42
CA ASP A 111 -0.62 11.18 2.25
C ASP A 111 -0.06 10.56 3.54
N ALA A 112 0.46 9.34 3.44
CA ALA A 112 0.89 8.57 4.62
C ALA A 112 2.26 9.06 5.07
N TYR A 113 2.37 9.53 6.32
CA TYR A 113 3.62 10.10 6.85
C TYR A 113 4.30 9.20 7.90
N ALA A 114 3.58 8.23 8.45
CA ALA A 114 4.13 7.22 9.35
C ALA A 114 3.38 5.88 9.21
N ALA A 115 4.02 4.79 9.60
CA ALA A 115 3.43 3.45 9.68
C ALA A 115 3.77 2.81 11.03
N VAL A 116 2.76 2.28 11.72
CA VAL A 116 2.90 1.51 12.95
C VAL A 116 2.80 0.03 12.61
N ILE A 117 3.74 -0.78 13.08
CA ILE A 117 3.71 -2.24 12.98
C ILE A 117 3.45 -2.82 14.36
N ALA A 118 2.41 -3.66 14.49
CA ALA A 118 2.04 -4.27 15.77
C ALA A 118 1.69 -5.77 15.65
N GLU A 119 1.61 -6.44 16.79
CA GLU A 119 1.28 -7.88 16.88
C GLU A 119 -0.17 -8.18 16.47
N THR A 120 -1.12 -7.27 16.74
CA THR A 120 -2.53 -7.38 16.28
C THR A 120 -3.00 -6.14 15.52
N ALA A 121 -4.10 -6.28 14.77
CA ALA A 121 -4.70 -5.18 14.02
C ALA A 121 -5.22 -4.06 14.93
N GLU A 122 -5.71 -4.39 16.12
CA GLU A 122 -6.25 -3.44 17.11
C GLU A 122 -5.15 -2.66 17.84
N GLN A 123 -3.94 -3.21 17.89
CA GLN A 123 -2.77 -2.57 18.49
C GLN A 123 -2.04 -1.63 17.53
N ALA A 124 -2.20 -1.84 16.21
CA ALA A 124 -1.60 -1.02 15.16
C ALA A 124 -2.35 0.31 15.00
#